data_AF-A0A8U0IIY1-F1
#
_entry.id   AF-A0A8U0IIY1-F1
#
_cell.length_a   1.000
_cell.length_b   1.000
_cell.length_c   1.000
_cell.angle_alpha   90.00
_cell.angle_beta   90.00
_cell.angle_gamma   90.00
#
_symmetry.space_group_name_H-M   'P 1'
#
loop_
_entity.id
_entity.type
_entity.pdbx_description
1 polymer ?
#
loop_
_entity_poly.entity_id
_entity_poly.type
_entity_poly.pdbx_seq_one_letter_code
_entity_poly.pdbx_strand_id
1 'polypeptide(L)'
;MSSQQQNGESLDGDDTPKLRAIAARLEAHSKRIESFETELDDVREERDALHDEVEDLWQENENLRTEIERLDARTDLLSLVESSDEMTAKQRRITLIQHLKKAAETERERGRDAKASLNKEQAEAALKYPDIDRTTFYDDLRKAPRLVGKTDILWYESNSGGESRLKLNLENGDLPGGVVGHRRRNGGE
;
A
#
# COMPACT_ATOMS: atom_id res chain seq x y z
N MET A 1 -97.60 -11.41 17.36
CA MET A 1 -96.65 -12.06 18.28
C MET A 1 -95.61 -12.76 17.43
N SER A 2 -94.57 -12.03 17.03
CA SER A 2 -93.58 -12.46 16.03
C SER A 2 -92.46 -13.28 16.63
N SER A 3 -92.12 -14.30 15.86
CA SER A 3 -90.97 -15.21 15.91
C SER A 3 -89.59 -14.56 16.07
N GLN A 4 -88.66 -15.39 16.58
CA GLN A 4 -87.21 -15.43 16.27
C GLN A 4 -86.41 -14.17 16.65
N GLN A 5 -85.24 -14.24 17.28
CA GLN A 5 -84.15 -15.18 17.04
C GLN A 5 -83.21 -15.11 18.26
N GLN A 6 -82.91 -16.26 18.86
CA GLN A 6 -81.74 -16.40 19.72
C GLN A 6 -80.51 -16.35 18.81
N ASN A 7 -79.75 -15.25 18.86
CA ASN A 7 -78.38 -15.22 18.34
C ASN A 7 -77.49 -15.96 19.34
N GLY A 8 -77.55 -17.29 19.31
CA GLY A 8 -76.45 -18.11 19.77
C GLY A 8 -75.34 -17.99 18.73
N GLU A 9 -74.34 -17.15 19.00
CA GLU A 9 -73.04 -17.26 18.34
C GLU A 9 -72.46 -18.63 18.70
N SER A 10 -72.70 -19.58 17.80
CA SER A 10 -72.16 -20.92 17.85
C SER A 10 -70.64 -20.83 17.72
N LEU A 11 -69.92 -21.13 18.80
CA LEU A 11 -68.49 -21.40 18.81
C LEU A 11 -68.18 -22.78 18.19
N ASP A 12 -68.81 -23.12 17.06
CA ASP A 12 -68.53 -24.34 16.26
C ASP A 12 -67.63 -24.02 15.06
N GLY A 13 -66.65 -23.14 15.26
CA GLY A 13 -65.44 -23.16 14.44
C GLY A 13 -64.45 -24.08 15.12
N ASP A 14 -64.19 -25.27 14.55
CA ASP A 14 -63.01 -26.04 14.92
C ASP A 14 -61.78 -25.15 14.63
N ASP A 15 -61.34 -24.38 15.63
CA ASP A 15 -60.21 -23.44 15.58
C ASP A 15 -58.87 -24.16 15.83
N THR A 16 -58.93 -25.45 16.18
CA THR A 16 -57.80 -26.38 16.26
C THR A 16 -56.84 -26.35 15.05
N PRO A 17 -57.29 -26.32 13.77
CA PRO A 17 -56.40 -26.24 12.63
C PRO A 17 -55.71 -24.87 12.49
N LYS A 18 -56.36 -23.77 12.89
CA LYS A 18 -55.72 -22.44 12.90
C LYS A 18 -54.66 -22.36 13.99
N LEU A 19 -54.95 -22.86 15.19
CA LEU A 19 -53.99 -22.95 16.29
C LEU A 19 -52.79 -23.85 15.92
N ARG A 20 -53.03 -24.98 15.26
CA ARG A 20 -51.98 -25.86 14.74
C ARG A 20 -51.10 -25.15 13.70
N ALA A 21 -51.70 -24.37 12.80
CA ALA A 21 -50.96 -23.60 11.81
C ALA A 21 -50.11 -22.48 12.45
N ILE A 22 -50.62 -21.82 13.48
CA ILE A 22 -49.87 -20.80 14.25
C ILE A 22 -48.71 -21.46 14.99
N ALA A 23 -48.94 -22.59 15.66
CA ALA A 23 -47.89 -23.35 16.35
C ALA A 23 -46.77 -23.78 15.39
N ALA A 24 -47.12 -24.29 14.21
CA ALA A 24 -46.14 -24.67 13.19
C ALA A 24 -45.33 -23.46 12.67
N ARG A 25 -45.98 -22.29 12.50
CA ARG A 25 -45.27 -21.05 12.11
C ARG A 25 -44.35 -20.55 13.22
N LEU A 26 -44.78 -20.64 14.48
CA LEU A 26 -43.95 -20.28 15.63
C LEU A 26 -42.71 -21.18 15.69
N GLU A 27 -42.87 -22.50 15.56
CA GLU A 27 -41.76 -23.44 15.54
C GLU A 27 -40.80 -23.19 14.37
N ALA A 28 -41.31 -22.89 13.18
CA ALA A 28 -40.50 -22.54 12.03
C ALA A 28 -39.73 -21.21 12.24
N HIS A 29 -40.35 -20.22 12.88
CA HIS A 29 -39.68 -18.97 13.22
C HIS A 29 -38.62 -19.16 14.31
N SER A 30 -38.89 -19.96 15.35
CA SER A 30 -37.91 -20.32 16.39
C SER A 30 -36.66 -20.96 15.79
N LYS A 31 -36.84 -21.97 14.92
CA LYS A 31 -35.70 -22.61 14.22
C LYS A 31 -34.89 -21.63 13.38
N ARG A 32 -35.56 -20.67 12.75
CA ARG A 32 -34.90 -19.64 11.93
C ARG A 32 -34.14 -18.62 12.78
N ILE A 33 -34.65 -18.29 13.97
CA ILE A 33 -33.95 -17.45 14.94
C ILE A 33 -32.68 -18.16 15.42
N GLU A 34 -32.77 -19.43 15.82
CA GLU A 34 -31.61 -20.23 16.24
C GLU A 34 -30.53 -20.32 15.13
N SER A 35 -30.95 -20.48 13.87
CA SER A 35 -30.04 -20.46 12.72
C SER A 35 -29.34 -19.11 12.56
N PHE A 36 -30.08 -18.00 12.69
CA PHE A 36 -29.51 -16.66 12.57
C PHE A 36 -28.61 -16.29 13.75
N GLU A 37 -28.92 -16.76 14.96
CA GLU A 37 -28.04 -16.59 16.12
C GLU A 37 -26.71 -17.30 15.89
N THR A 38 -26.75 -18.52 15.34
CA THR A 38 -25.54 -19.28 14.97
C THR A 38 -24.72 -18.54 13.91
N GLU A 39 -25.33 -18.14 12.79
CA GLU A 39 -24.65 -17.39 11.73
C GLU A 39 -24.05 -16.06 12.24
N LEU A 40 -24.72 -15.42 13.19
CA LEU A 40 -24.27 -14.15 13.75
C LEU A 40 -23.08 -14.34 14.70
N ASP A 41 -23.02 -15.45 15.42
CA ASP A 41 -21.85 -15.81 16.22
C ASP A 41 -20.66 -16.20 15.34
N ASP A 42 -20.87 -16.96 14.25
CA ASP A 42 -19.83 -17.28 13.28
C ASP A 42 -19.22 -16.00 12.66
N VAL A 43 -20.06 -15.05 12.25
CA VAL A 43 -19.60 -13.76 11.69
C VAL A 43 -18.86 -12.91 12.73
N ARG A 44 -19.25 -12.98 14.01
CA ARG A 44 -18.53 -12.29 15.07
C ARG A 44 -17.13 -12.87 15.27
N GLU A 45 -17.02 -14.19 15.28
CA GLU A 45 -15.74 -14.90 15.40
C GLU A 45 -14.82 -14.60 14.20
N GLU A 46 -15.35 -14.61 12.97
CA GLU A 46 -14.59 -14.22 11.78
C GLU A 46 -14.12 -12.76 11.85
N ARG A 47 -15.00 -11.85 12.30
CA ARG A 47 -14.66 -10.43 12.46
C ARG A 47 -13.56 -10.23 13.51
N ASP A 48 -13.60 -10.96 14.61
CA ASP A 48 -12.58 -10.88 15.66
C ASP A 48 -11.24 -11.43 15.15
N ALA A 49 -11.24 -12.57 14.45
CA ALA A 49 -10.04 -13.13 13.84
C ALA A 49 -9.40 -12.18 12.79
N LEU A 50 -10.22 -11.56 11.94
CA LEU A 50 -9.74 -10.56 10.98
C LEU A 50 -9.20 -9.30 11.66
N HIS A 51 -9.77 -8.90 12.79
CA HIS A 51 -9.27 -7.77 13.55
C HIS A 51 -7.87 -8.06 14.12
N ASP A 52 -7.67 -9.26 14.66
CA ASP A 52 -6.36 -9.70 15.17
C ASP A 52 -5.32 -9.77 14.03
N GLU A 53 -5.68 -10.32 12.86
CA GLU A 53 -4.78 -10.36 11.70
C GLU A 53 -4.39 -8.95 11.22
N VAL A 54 -5.32 -8.00 11.23
CA VAL A 54 -5.02 -6.60 10.91
C VAL A 54 -4.03 -6.02 11.92
N GLU A 55 -4.22 -6.25 13.22
CA GLU A 55 -3.32 -5.75 14.26
C GLU A 55 -1.89 -6.32 14.10
N ASP A 56 -1.77 -7.62 13.83
CA ASP A 56 -0.49 -8.27 13.56
C ASP A 56 0.22 -7.68 12.34
N LEU A 57 -0.51 -7.47 11.24
CA LEU A 57 0.03 -6.85 10.02
C LEU A 57 0.48 -5.41 10.25
N TRP A 58 -0.25 -4.65 11.07
CA TRP A 58 0.14 -3.30 11.47
C TRP A 58 1.45 -3.31 12.26
N GLN A 59 1.59 -4.23 13.20
CA GLN A 59 2.80 -4.38 14.00
C GLN A 59 4.01 -4.81 13.15
N GLU A 60 3.82 -5.74 12.22
CA GLU A 60 4.87 -6.14 11.28
C GLU A 60 5.28 -4.97 10.38
N ASN A 61 4.33 -4.18 9.89
CA ASN A 61 4.63 -3.01 9.07
C ASN A 61 5.50 -1.99 9.83
N GLU A 62 5.19 -1.74 11.09
CA GLU A 62 5.95 -0.82 11.93
C GLU A 62 7.37 -1.34 12.23
N ASN A 63 7.51 -2.64 12.48
CA ASN A 63 8.81 -3.29 12.65
C ASN A 63 9.66 -3.16 11.37
N LEU A 64 9.06 -3.37 10.20
CA LEU A 64 9.74 -3.24 8.91
C LEU A 64 10.15 -1.79 8.63
N ARG A 65 9.31 -0.80 8.96
CA ARG A 65 9.66 0.62 8.86
C ARG A 65 10.86 0.97 9.75
N THR A 66 10.85 0.48 10.98
CA THR A 66 11.96 0.67 11.93
C THR A 66 13.26 0.07 11.40
N GLU A 67 13.21 -1.14 10.81
CA GLU A 67 14.40 -1.76 10.22
C GLU A 67 14.89 -1.02 8.98
N ILE A 68 13.98 -0.48 8.15
CA ILE A 68 14.34 0.38 7.02
C ILE A 68 15.06 1.64 7.52
N GLU A 69 14.56 2.31 8.54
CA GLU A 69 15.22 3.49 9.13
C GLU A 69 16.61 3.16 9.66
N ARG A 70 16.76 2.01 10.32
CA ARG A 70 18.06 1.51 10.79
C ARG A 70 19.03 1.25 9.64
N LEU A 71 18.56 0.65 8.55
CA LEU A 71 19.36 0.40 7.36
C LEU A 71 19.73 1.69 6.62
N ASP A 72 18.83 2.67 6.55
CA ASP A 72 19.10 4.01 6.01
C ASP A 72 20.17 4.72 6.85
N ALA A 73 20.06 4.70 8.19
CA ALA A 73 21.08 5.27 9.07
C ALA A 73 22.45 4.59 8.92
N ARG A 74 22.47 3.26 8.73
CA ARG A 74 23.71 2.53 8.45
C ARG A 74 24.29 2.89 7.09
N THR A 75 23.44 3.05 6.08
CA THR A 75 23.84 3.48 4.73
C THR A 75 24.42 4.89 4.77
N ASP A 76 23.83 5.77 5.56
CA ASP A 76 24.34 7.11 5.81
C ASP A 76 25.73 7.09 6.48
N LEU A 77 25.93 6.25 7.51
CA LEU A 77 27.25 6.07 8.12
C LEU A 77 28.27 5.48 7.13
N LEU A 78 27.87 4.53 6.30
CA LEU A 78 28.73 3.99 5.25
C LEU A 78 29.07 5.04 4.20
N SER A 79 28.12 5.92 3.85
CA SER A 79 28.38 7.05 2.95
C SER A 79 29.34 8.07 3.56
N LEU A 80 29.31 8.27 4.88
CA LEU A 80 30.26 9.11 5.61
C LEU A 80 31.67 8.48 5.65
N VAL A 81 31.76 7.16 5.83
CA VAL A 81 33.04 6.44 5.76
C VAL A 81 33.59 6.43 4.33
N GLU A 82 32.73 6.21 3.33
CA GLU A 82 33.09 6.38 1.91
C GLU A 82 33.44 7.84 1.60
N SER A 83 32.90 8.85 2.28
CA SER A 83 33.32 10.25 2.06
C SER A 83 34.76 10.56 2.52
N SER A 84 35.40 9.66 3.26
CA SER A 84 36.87 9.69 3.46
C SER A 84 37.65 9.35 2.18
N ASP A 85 36.99 8.73 1.20
CA ASP A 85 37.47 8.38 -0.15
C ASP A 85 36.48 8.95 -1.21
N GLU A 86 36.70 10.17 -1.73
CA GLU A 86 35.84 10.86 -2.73
C GLU A 86 34.87 9.96 -3.52
N MET A 87 33.55 10.13 -3.31
CA MET A 87 32.51 9.34 -4.00
C MET A 87 32.78 9.29 -5.51
N THR A 88 32.96 8.09 -6.05
CA THR A 88 33.19 7.90 -7.49
C THR A 88 31.97 8.38 -8.30
N ALA A 89 32.19 8.75 -9.56
CA ALA A 89 31.11 9.19 -10.45
C ALA A 89 30.01 8.13 -10.63
N LYS A 90 30.33 6.83 -10.47
CA LYS A 90 29.33 5.76 -10.51
C LYS A 90 28.48 5.74 -9.25
N GLN A 91 29.09 5.84 -8.06
CA GLN A 91 28.37 5.92 -6.78
C GLN A 91 27.42 7.12 -6.77
N ARG A 92 27.90 8.31 -7.15
CA ARG A 92 27.04 9.52 -7.20
C ARG A 92 25.80 9.30 -8.05
N ARG A 93 25.94 8.74 -9.26
CA ARG A 93 24.80 8.44 -10.13
C ARG A 93 23.84 7.41 -9.52
N ILE A 94 24.37 6.38 -8.85
CA ILE A 94 23.53 5.40 -8.15
C ILE A 94 22.73 6.08 -7.04
N THR A 95 23.36 6.92 -6.22
CA THR A 95 22.70 7.70 -5.16
C THR A 95 21.58 8.59 -5.72
N LEU A 96 21.82 9.29 -6.83
CA LEU A 96 20.79 10.11 -7.49
C LEU A 96 19.59 9.27 -7.97
N ILE A 97 19.84 8.08 -8.51
CA ILE A 97 18.78 7.16 -8.98
C ILE A 97 17.99 6.60 -7.78
N GLN A 98 18.67 6.22 -6.70
CA GLN A 98 18.03 5.74 -5.48
C GLN A 98 17.17 6.83 -4.84
N HIS A 99 17.66 8.07 -4.80
CA HIS A 99 16.89 9.22 -4.32
C HIS A 99 15.61 9.42 -5.15
N LEU A 100 15.72 9.39 -6.48
CA LEU A 100 14.56 9.46 -7.38
C LEU A 100 13.58 8.31 -7.17
N LYS A 101 14.08 7.09 -6.96
CA LYS A 101 13.23 5.94 -6.69
C LYS A 101 12.44 6.14 -5.39
N LYS A 102 13.12 6.52 -4.30
CA LYS A 102 12.45 6.77 -3.00
C LYS A 102 11.34 7.82 -3.17
N ALA A 103 11.63 8.91 -3.87
CA ALA A 103 10.63 9.94 -4.19
C ALA A 103 9.44 9.37 -5.00
N ALA A 104 9.69 8.61 -6.05
CA ALA A 104 8.63 8.01 -6.88
C ALA A 104 7.79 6.96 -6.11
N GLU A 105 8.40 6.19 -5.22
CA GLU A 105 7.69 5.23 -4.36
C GLU A 105 6.81 5.95 -3.33
N THR A 106 7.29 7.05 -2.74
CA THR A 106 6.46 7.89 -1.86
C THR A 106 5.26 8.48 -2.60
N GLU A 107 5.41 8.85 -3.88
CA GLU A 107 4.28 9.31 -4.69
C GLU A 107 3.25 8.20 -4.93
N ARG A 108 3.71 6.97 -5.21
CA ARG A 108 2.85 5.78 -5.33
C ARG A 108 2.09 5.48 -4.04
N GLU A 109 2.75 5.57 -2.89
CA GLU A 109 2.13 5.37 -1.57
C GLU A 109 1.05 6.41 -1.27
N ARG A 110 1.17 7.62 -1.84
CA ARG A 110 0.15 8.67 -1.79
C ARG A 110 -0.99 8.47 -2.79
N GLY A 111 -0.98 7.37 -3.56
CA GLY A 111 -1.98 7.08 -4.60
C GLY A 111 -1.80 7.91 -5.87
N ARG A 112 -0.60 8.45 -6.12
CA ARG A 112 -0.25 9.19 -7.35
C ARG A 112 0.63 8.34 -8.26
N ASP A 113 0.80 8.78 -9.51
CA ASP A 113 1.73 8.13 -10.46
C ASP A 113 3.14 8.04 -9.86
N ALA A 114 3.80 6.89 -10.02
CA ALA A 114 5.14 6.63 -9.50
C ALA A 114 6.23 7.34 -10.33
N LYS A 115 6.20 8.66 -10.33
CA LYS A 115 7.05 9.56 -11.11
C LYS A 115 7.80 10.52 -10.20
N ALA A 116 9.05 10.80 -10.53
CA ALA A 116 9.86 11.77 -9.82
C ALA A 116 10.80 12.52 -10.77
N SER A 117 11.21 13.73 -10.38
CA SER A 117 12.22 14.48 -11.10
C SER A 117 13.17 15.19 -10.13
N LEU A 118 14.40 15.39 -10.58
CA LEU A 118 15.48 15.95 -9.79
C LEU A 118 16.27 16.96 -10.64
N ASN A 119 16.40 18.20 -10.16
CA ASN A 119 17.29 19.21 -10.73
C ASN A 119 18.68 19.20 -10.06
N LYS A 120 19.53 20.17 -10.43
CA LYS A 120 20.90 20.29 -9.90
C LYS A 120 20.90 20.55 -8.39
N GLU A 121 20.05 21.45 -7.91
CA GLU A 121 19.94 21.84 -6.50
C GLU A 121 19.48 20.67 -5.64
N GLN A 122 18.51 19.90 -6.12
CA GLN A 122 18.05 18.67 -5.47
C GLN A 122 19.10 17.57 -5.52
N ALA A 123 19.87 17.47 -6.61
CA ALA A 123 20.99 16.54 -6.72
C ALA A 123 22.10 16.85 -5.72
N GLU A 124 22.42 18.13 -5.54
CA GLU A 124 23.40 18.61 -4.56
C GLU A 124 22.97 18.28 -3.12
N ALA A 125 21.69 18.51 -2.80
CA ALA A 125 21.12 18.12 -1.51
C ALA A 125 21.16 16.58 -1.31
N ALA A 126 20.82 15.81 -2.36
CA ALA A 126 20.79 14.35 -2.29
C ALA A 126 22.19 13.72 -2.09
N LEU A 127 23.24 14.36 -2.63
CA LEU A 127 24.62 13.89 -2.47
C LEU A 127 25.30 14.37 -1.18
N LYS A 128 24.61 15.14 -0.32
CA LYS A 128 25.12 15.66 0.96
C LYS A 128 26.41 16.49 0.81
N TYR A 129 26.41 17.45 -0.13
CA TYR A 129 27.43 18.48 -0.32
C TYR A 129 28.92 18.04 -0.27
N PRO A 130 29.37 17.13 -1.13
CA PRO A 130 30.80 17.06 -1.45
C PRO A 130 31.13 18.28 -2.32
N ASP A 131 32.35 18.81 -2.24
CA ASP A 131 32.83 20.00 -2.99
C ASP A 131 32.94 19.67 -4.50
N ILE A 132 31.79 19.43 -5.14
CA ILE A 132 31.66 18.91 -6.50
C ILE A 132 31.42 20.08 -7.45
N ASP A 133 32.23 20.14 -8.51
CA ASP A 133 32.06 21.14 -9.55
C ASP A 133 30.67 21.03 -10.24
N ARG A 134 30.07 22.18 -10.53
CA ARG A 134 28.76 22.28 -11.18
C ARG A 134 28.65 21.45 -12.46
N THR A 135 29.70 21.38 -13.27
CA THR A 135 29.70 20.59 -14.51
C THR A 135 29.61 19.09 -14.24
N THR A 136 30.20 18.63 -13.13
CA THR A 136 30.13 17.24 -12.69
C THR A 136 28.71 16.82 -12.37
N PHE A 137 27.90 17.69 -11.74
CA PHE A 137 26.48 17.43 -11.52
C PHE A 137 25.73 17.18 -12.82
N TYR A 138 25.84 18.10 -13.80
CA TYR A 138 25.18 17.90 -15.09
C TYR A 138 25.67 16.66 -15.82
N ASP A 139 26.97 16.37 -15.71
CA ASP A 139 27.54 15.16 -16.29
C ASP A 139 26.98 13.89 -15.66
N ASP A 140 26.78 13.89 -14.34
CA ASP A 140 26.19 12.77 -13.62
C ASP A 140 24.70 12.62 -13.91
N LEU A 141 23.92 13.72 -13.94
CA LEU A 141 22.52 13.70 -14.37
C LEU A 141 22.38 13.15 -15.81
N ARG A 142 23.23 13.61 -16.72
CA ARG A 142 23.23 13.18 -18.12
C ARG A 142 23.65 11.72 -18.31
N LYS A 143 24.57 11.22 -17.48
CA LYS A 143 25.13 9.87 -17.60
C LYS A 143 24.39 8.83 -16.75
N ALA A 144 23.59 9.22 -15.75
CA ALA A 144 22.81 8.32 -14.91
C ALA A 144 21.89 7.36 -15.70
N PRO A 145 21.15 7.78 -16.74
CA PRO A 145 20.34 6.90 -17.58
C PRO A 145 21.09 5.68 -18.14
N ARG A 146 22.40 5.80 -18.36
CA ARG A 146 23.24 4.72 -18.90
C ARG A 146 23.36 3.53 -17.94
N LEU A 147 23.18 3.75 -16.64
CA LEU A 147 23.19 2.69 -15.63
C LEU A 147 21.88 1.88 -15.64
N VAL A 148 20.78 2.49 -16.11
CA VAL A 148 19.47 1.85 -16.20
C VAL A 148 19.31 1.13 -17.55
N GLY A 149 19.85 1.71 -18.62
CA GLY A 149 19.79 1.15 -19.98
C GLY A 149 18.41 1.25 -20.65
N LYS A 150 17.40 1.79 -19.94
CA LYS A 150 16.02 1.96 -20.40
C LYS A 150 15.61 3.44 -20.27
N THR A 151 15.57 4.15 -21.39
CA THR A 151 15.33 5.60 -21.44
C THR A 151 13.87 6.00 -21.25
N ASP A 152 12.96 5.05 -21.38
CA ASP A 152 11.54 5.18 -21.04
C ASP A 152 11.31 5.18 -19.52
N ILE A 153 12.21 4.55 -18.74
CA ILE A 153 12.14 4.54 -17.27
C ILE A 153 12.89 5.74 -16.68
N LEU A 154 14.14 5.98 -17.11
CA LEU A 154 14.98 7.06 -16.59
C LEU A 154 15.63 7.83 -17.74
N TRP A 155 15.42 9.16 -17.78
CA TRP A 155 16.02 10.01 -18.81
C TRP A 155 16.42 11.38 -18.28
N TYR A 156 17.41 11.96 -18.95
CA TYR A 156 17.84 13.33 -18.72
C TYR A 156 17.13 14.25 -19.71
N GLU A 157 16.51 15.30 -19.21
CA GLU A 157 15.84 16.33 -20.01
C GLU A 157 16.56 17.66 -19.82
N SER A 158 17.07 18.22 -20.91
CA SER A 158 17.64 19.57 -20.95
C SER A 158 16.75 20.47 -21.80
N ASN A 159 16.20 21.53 -21.18
CA ASN A 159 15.42 22.54 -21.90
C ASN A 159 16.25 23.80 -22.11
N SER A 160 16.29 24.30 -23.34
CA SER A 160 16.87 25.62 -23.65
C SER A 160 16.04 26.70 -22.97
N GLY A 161 16.53 27.22 -21.84
CA GLY A 161 15.84 28.24 -21.02
C GLY A 161 15.12 27.71 -19.78
N GLY A 162 15.17 26.40 -19.50
CA GLY A 162 14.65 25.78 -18.28
C GLY A 162 15.73 25.02 -17.50
N GLU A 163 15.45 24.67 -16.24
CA GLU A 163 16.33 23.80 -15.46
C GLU A 163 16.38 22.40 -16.07
N SER A 164 17.59 21.88 -16.27
CA SER A 164 17.77 20.49 -16.68
C SER A 164 17.44 19.55 -15.53
N ARG A 165 16.75 18.44 -15.83
CA ARG A 165 16.26 17.50 -14.82
C ARG A 165 16.54 16.06 -15.23
N LEU A 166 16.83 15.23 -14.24
CA LEU A 166 16.75 13.78 -14.36
C LEU A 166 15.32 13.36 -13.97
N LYS A 167 14.65 12.59 -14.83
CA LYS A 167 13.26 12.16 -14.66
C LYS A 167 13.18 10.64 -14.58
N LEU A 168 12.39 10.15 -13.64
CA LEU A 168 12.09 8.74 -13.40
C LEU A 168 10.59 8.51 -13.55
N ASN A 169 10.22 7.43 -14.24
CA ASN A 169 8.85 6.94 -14.33
C ASN A 169 8.82 5.42 -14.09
N LEU A 170 8.41 5.00 -12.89
CA LEU A 170 8.31 3.59 -12.53
C LEU A 170 7.06 2.91 -13.13
N GLU A 171 6.11 3.66 -13.69
CA GLU A 171 4.99 3.11 -14.45
C GLU A 171 5.47 2.39 -15.73
N ASN A 172 6.63 2.80 -16.26
CA ASN A 172 7.22 2.22 -17.47
C ASN A 172 8.10 0.99 -17.17
N GLY A 173 8.26 0.62 -15.89
CA GLY A 173 8.94 -0.60 -15.46
C GLY A 173 9.94 -0.40 -14.32
N ASP A 174 10.54 -1.52 -13.91
CA ASP A 174 11.47 -1.56 -12.78
C ASP A 174 12.90 -1.15 -13.15
N LEU A 175 13.58 -0.53 -12.18
CA LEU A 175 15.01 -0.25 -12.23
C LEU A 175 15.85 -1.54 -12.04
N PRO A 176 17.03 -1.65 -12.68
CA PRO A 176 17.87 -2.85 -12.57
C PRO A 176 18.50 -2.97 -11.18
N GLY A 177 18.49 -4.18 -10.61
CA GLY A 177 18.93 -4.46 -9.23
C GLY A 177 20.36 -4.01 -8.87
N GLY A 178 21.24 -3.82 -9.87
CA GLY A 178 22.59 -3.27 -9.68
C GLY A 178 22.63 -1.77 -9.35
N VAL A 179 21.52 -1.06 -9.51
CA VAL A 179 21.37 0.38 -9.19
C VAL A 179 20.50 0.58 -7.95
N VAL A 180 19.57 -0.32 -7.70
CA VAL A 180 18.57 -0.18 -6.63
C VAL A 180 18.96 -0.86 -5.32
N GLY A 181 20.02 -1.67 -5.33
CA GLY A 181 20.19 -2.71 -4.33
C GLY A 181 19.18 -3.84 -4.55
N HIS A 182 19.47 -5.03 -4.04
CA HIS A 182 18.58 -6.17 -4.23
C HIS A 182 17.26 -5.94 -3.49
N ARG A 183 16.15 -5.87 -4.24
CA ARG A 183 14.81 -6.11 -3.71
C ARG A 183 14.81 -7.55 -3.21
N ARG A 184 14.87 -7.77 -1.90
CA ARG A 184 14.62 -9.12 -1.38
C ARG A 184 13.19 -9.47 -1.76
N ARG A 185 13.05 -10.53 -2.54
CA ARG A 185 11.76 -11.18 -2.78
C ARG A 185 11.28 -11.64 -1.41
N ASN A 186 10.29 -10.96 -0.86
CA ASN A 186 9.44 -11.55 0.16
C ASN A 186 8.53 -12.52 -0.59
N GLY A 187 9.03 -13.74 -0.82
CA GLY A 187 8.25 -14.87 -1.28
C GLY A 187 8.19 -15.84 -0.13
N GLY A 188 7.00 -15.98 0.47
CA GLY A 188 6.71 -17.04 1.41
C GLY A 188 6.84 -18.40 0.72
N GLU A 189 7.31 -19.36 1.51
CA GLU A 189 6.98 -20.78 1.34
C GLU A 189 5.82 -21.10 2.28
#